data_AF-A0A9X1Z6I6-F1
#
_entry.id   AF-A0A9X1Z6I6-F1
#
_cell.length_a   1.000
_cell.length_b   1.000
_cell.length_c   1.000
_cell.angle_alpha   90.00
_cell.angle_beta   90.00
_cell.angle_gamma   90.00
#
_symmetry.space_group_name_H-M   'P 1'
#
loop_
_entity.id
_entity.type
_entity.pdbx_description
1 polymer ?
#
loop_
_entity_poly.entity_id
_entity_poly.type
_entity_poly.pdbx_seq_one_letter_code
_entity_poly.pdbx_strand_id
1 'polypeptide(L)'
;MTIDKQKLQSLLWSEVAAWKADCGEWKQSTEALGEFLGEKTVEEVALELLAENAQLKNQEIELKAEVEALRDDAERYRGVRRVANQQGYSDEQFDQQTDTRVARFDDDMGKGEQP
;
A
#
# COMPACT_ATOMS: atom_id res chain seq x y z
N MET A 1 -6.40 11.89 -4.43
CA MET A 1 -6.44 13.22 -3.78
C MET A 1 -5.00 13.72 -3.64
N THR A 2 -4.70 15.01 -3.87
CA THR A 2 -3.33 15.57 -3.87
C THR A 2 -3.11 16.71 -2.88
N ILE A 3 -4.00 16.88 -1.89
CA ILE A 3 -3.87 17.95 -0.89
C ILE A 3 -2.71 17.68 0.07
N ASP A 4 -2.03 18.72 0.51
CA ASP A 4 -1.05 18.64 1.59
C ASP A 4 -1.77 18.44 2.93
N LYS A 5 -1.83 17.18 3.38
CA LYS A 5 -2.53 16.77 4.60
C LYS A 5 -1.90 17.36 5.86
N GLN A 6 -0.59 17.61 5.88
CA GLN A 6 0.09 18.19 7.04
C GLN A 6 -0.25 19.68 7.18
N LYS A 7 -0.23 20.42 6.06
CA LYS A 7 -0.64 21.82 6.04
C LYS A 7 -2.14 21.99 6.37
N LEU A 8 -3.00 21.11 5.83
CA LEU A 8 -4.43 21.07 6.17
C LEU A 8 -4.64 20.91 7.69
N GLN A 9 -3.97 19.94 8.30
CA GLN A 9 -4.06 19.68 9.74
C GLN A 9 -3.64 20.90 10.58
N SER A 10 -2.54 21.56 10.20
CA SER A 10 -2.07 22.75 10.91
C SER A 10 -3.10 23.89 10.85
N LEU A 11 -3.72 24.13 9.68
CA LEU A 11 -4.72 25.21 9.51
C LEU A 11 -6.00 24.91 10.30
N LEU A 12 -6.50 23.67 10.24
CA LEU A 12 -7.66 23.24 11.02
C LEU A 12 -7.42 23.38 12.53
N TRP A 13 -6.22 23.05 13.01
CA TRP A 13 -5.89 23.22 14.42
C TRP A 13 -5.82 24.69 14.85
N SER A 14 -5.28 25.58 14.00
CA SER A 14 -5.28 27.02 14.26
C SER A 14 -6.70 27.59 14.32
N GLU A 15 -7.60 27.13 13.45
CA GLU A 15 -9.01 27.56 13.46
C GLU A 15 -9.74 27.08 14.72
N VAL A 16 -9.59 25.80 15.09
CA VAL A 16 -10.16 25.25 16.33
C VAL A 16 -9.59 25.93 17.57
N ALA A 17 -8.30 26.25 17.59
CA ALA A 17 -7.66 26.96 18.70
C ALA A 17 -8.21 28.39 18.85
N ALA A 18 -8.31 29.13 17.74
CA ALA A 18 -8.84 30.49 17.74
C ALA A 18 -10.32 30.53 18.16
N TRP A 19 -11.12 29.57 17.70
CA TRP A 19 -12.51 29.41 18.13
C TRP A 19 -12.61 29.10 19.63
N LYS A 20 -11.81 28.17 20.15
CA LYS A 20 -11.80 27.81 21.58
C LYS A 20 -11.35 28.95 22.49
N ALA A 21 -10.44 29.79 22.02
CA ALA A 21 -9.91 30.91 22.79
C ALA A 21 -10.83 32.14 22.77
N ASP A 22 -11.95 32.10 22.04
CA ASP A 22 -12.79 33.27 21.73
C ASP A 22 -11.93 34.46 21.22
N CYS A 23 -10.86 34.13 20.49
CA CYS A 23 -9.89 35.10 19.99
C CYS A 23 -10.34 35.62 18.63
N GLY A 24 -10.28 36.93 18.43
CA GLY A 24 -10.59 37.59 17.14
C GLY A 24 -9.72 37.15 15.95
N GLU A 25 -8.67 36.38 16.19
CA GLU A 25 -7.80 35.77 15.18
C GLU A 25 -8.50 34.65 14.37
N TRP A 26 -9.68 34.18 14.80
CA TRP A 26 -10.43 33.14 14.08
C TRP A 26 -10.67 33.52 12.62
N LYS A 27 -10.88 34.81 12.33
CA LYS A 27 -11.11 35.32 10.99
C LYS A 27 -9.89 35.14 10.06
N GLN A 28 -8.67 35.28 10.58
CA GLN A 28 -7.44 35.06 9.81
C GLN A 28 -7.21 33.57 9.56
N SER A 29 -7.48 32.72 10.55
CA SER A 29 -7.40 31.26 10.39
C SER A 29 -8.40 30.74 9.35
N THR A 30 -9.64 31.24 9.36
CA THR A 30 -10.67 30.85 8.38
C THR A 30 -10.33 31.35 6.96
N GLU A 31 -9.78 32.56 6.81
CA GLU A 31 -9.34 33.08 5.51
C GLU A 31 -8.18 32.27 4.94
N ALA A 32 -7.16 31.98 5.75
CA ALA A 32 -6.03 31.14 5.35
C ALA A 32 -6.45 29.71 4.99
N LEU A 33 -7.44 29.14 5.69
CA LEU A 33 -8.00 27.84 5.35
C LEU A 33 -8.76 27.90 4.01
N GLY A 34 -9.59 28.93 3.79
CA GLY A 34 -10.29 29.14 2.52
C GLY A 34 -9.33 29.28 1.34
N GLU A 35 -8.29 30.10 1.46
CA GLU A 35 -7.25 30.24 0.44
C GLU A 35 -6.52 28.91 0.15
N PHE A 36 -6.26 28.12 1.20
CA PHE A 36 -5.59 26.83 1.05
C PHE A 36 -6.46 25.78 0.36
N LEU A 37 -7.77 25.76 0.65
CA LEU A 37 -8.72 24.82 0.06
C LEU A 37 -9.13 25.23 -1.38
N GLY A 38 -9.06 26.52 -1.69
CA GLY A 38 -9.42 27.06 -3.00
C GLY A 38 -10.93 26.93 -3.25
N GLU A 39 -11.30 26.21 -4.31
CA GLU A 39 -12.71 25.98 -4.68
C GLU A 39 -13.40 24.92 -3.80
N LYS A 40 -12.62 24.10 -3.07
CA LYS A 40 -13.18 23.01 -2.28
C LYS A 40 -13.63 23.47 -0.90
N THR A 41 -14.70 22.88 -0.41
CA THR A 41 -15.08 23.06 1.01
C THR A 41 -14.35 22.08 1.92
N VAL A 42 -14.35 22.37 3.23
CA VAL A 42 -13.82 21.46 4.25
C VAL A 42 -14.56 20.11 4.20
N GLU A 43 -15.87 20.12 3.97
CA GLU A 43 -16.70 18.92 3.86
C GLU A 43 -16.31 18.06 2.65
N GLU A 44 -16.10 18.67 1.48
CA GLU A 44 -15.66 17.95 0.27
C GLU A 44 -14.30 17.30 0.49
N VAL A 45 -13.35 18.05 1.07
CA VAL A 45 -12.03 17.52 1.43
C VAL A 45 -12.13 16.40 2.47
N ALA A 46 -13.02 16.52 3.45
CA ALA A 46 -13.25 15.47 4.44
C ALA A 46 -13.83 14.20 3.80
N LEU A 47 -14.79 14.33 2.88
CA LEU A 47 -15.36 13.19 2.14
C LEU A 47 -14.31 12.51 1.26
N GLU A 48 -13.46 13.27 0.58
CA GLU A 48 -12.34 12.73 -0.21
C GLU A 48 -11.32 11.99 0.68
N LEU A 49 -10.97 12.54 1.84
CA LEU A 49 -10.07 11.88 2.81
C LEU A 49 -10.67 10.60 3.37
N LEU A 50 -11.99 10.56 3.61
CA LEU A 50 -12.68 9.35 4.05
C LEU A 50 -12.66 8.27 2.96
N ALA A 51 -12.92 8.65 1.71
CA ALA A 51 -12.85 7.73 0.57
C ALA A 51 -11.43 7.20 0.37
N GLU A 52 -10.41 8.07 0.41
CA GLU A 52 -9.01 7.67 0.32
C GLU A 52 -8.62 6.73 1.46
N ASN A 53 -9.01 7.03 2.70
CA ASN A 53 -8.74 6.15 3.84
C ASN A 53 -9.41 4.77 3.69
N ALA A 54 -10.63 4.71 3.12
CA ALA A 54 -11.28 3.42 2.85
C ALA A 54 -10.51 2.61 1.80
N GLN A 55 -10.05 3.27 0.72
CA GLN A 55 -9.22 2.63 -0.30
C GLN A 55 -7.89 2.13 0.27
N LEU A 56 -7.19 2.95 1.07
CA LEU A 56 -5.94 2.58 1.70
C LEU A 56 -6.10 1.38 2.65
N LYS A 57 -7.19 1.32 3.41
CA LYS A 57 -7.50 0.17 4.28
C LYS A 57 -7.72 -1.12 3.47
N ASN A 58 -8.41 -1.05 2.34
CA ASN A 58 -8.61 -2.21 1.48
C ASN A 58 -7.28 -2.70 0.91
N GLN A 59 -6.44 -1.78 0.41
CA GLN A 59 -5.10 -2.11 -0.07
C GLN A 59 -4.22 -2.72 1.03
N GLU A 60 -4.30 -2.20 2.26
CA GLU A 60 -3.58 -2.75 3.40
C GLU A 60 -3.99 -4.21 3.69
N ILE A 61 -5.29 -4.53 3.59
CA ILE A 61 -5.81 -5.89 3.77
C ILE A 61 -5.31 -6.81 2.67
N GLU A 62 -5.40 -6.38 1.41
CA GLU A 62 -4.93 -7.15 0.25
C GLU A 62 -3.43 -7.46 0.35
N LEU A 63 -2.62 -6.44 0.64
CA LEU A 63 -1.17 -6.59 0.80
C LEU A 63 -0.81 -7.51 1.98
N LYS A 64 -1.57 -7.45 3.09
CA LYS A 64 -1.36 -8.37 4.22
C LYS A 64 -1.63 -9.82 3.83
N ALA A 65 -2.73 -10.06 3.10
CA ALA A 65 -3.07 -11.40 2.60
C ALA A 65 -2.01 -11.92 1.62
N GLU A 66 -1.51 -11.07 0.72
CA GLU A 66 -0.44 -11.43 -0.22
C GLU A 66 0.87 -11.77 0.52
N VAL A 67 1.26 -10.95 1.50
CA VAL A 67 2.45 -11.21 2.33
C VAL A 67 2.33 -12.53 3.09
N GLU A 68 1.15 -12.85 3.61
CA GLU A 68 0.89 -14.13 4.28
C GLU A 68 1.01 -15.31 3.32
N ALA A 69 0.40 -15.22 2.14
CA ALA A 69 0.51 -16.24 1.09
C ALA A 69 1.97 -16.47 0.65
N LEU A 70 2.74 -15.39 0.44
CA LEU A 70 4.16 -15.47 0.09
C LEU A 70 5.00 -16.08 1.21
N ARG A 71 4.64 -15.83 2.47
CA ARG A 71 5.32 -16.46 3.63
C ARG A 71 5.07 -17.95 3.68
N ASP A 72 3.82 -18.37 3.49
CA ASP A 72 3.43 -19.78 3.43
C ASP A 72 4.15 -20.50 2.30
N ASP A 73 4.18 -19.91 1.11
CA ASP A 73 4.90 -20.48 -0.03
C ASP A 73 6.41 -20.54 0.23
N ALA A 74 7.01 -19.49 0.79
CA ALA A 74 8.43 -19.51 1.15
C ALA A 74 8.75 -20.57 2.22
N GLU A 75 7.83 -20.84 3.16
CA GLU A 75 7.98 -21.92 4.14
C GLU A 75 7.87 -23.30 3.48
N ARG A 76 6.91 -23.47 2.55
CA ARG A 76 6.79 -24.70 1.74
C ARG A 76 8.05 -24.96 0.94
N TYR A 77 8.59 -23.96 0.24
CA TYR A 77 9.85 -24.08 -0.50
C TYR A 77 11.02 -24.48 0.41
N ARG A 78 11.13 -23.86 1.61
CA ARG A 78 12.12 -24.27 2.61
C ARG A 78 11.91 -25.72 3.09
N GLY A 79 10.66 -26.16 3.20
CA GLY A 79 10.31 -27.55 3.49
C GLY A 79 10.78 -28.52 2.41
N VAL A 80 10.44 -28.25 1.15
CA VAL A 80 10.86 -29.07 0.00
C VAL A 80 12.38 -29.14 -0.10
N ARG A 81 13.07 -28.00 0.05
CA ARG A 81 14.53 -27.95 0.04
C ARG A 81 15.15 -28.79 1.15
N ARG A 82 14.61 -28.74 2.38
CA ARG A 82 15.07 -29.61 3.48
C ARG A 82 14.94 -31.09 3.13
N VAL A 83 13.85 -31.50 2.48
CA VAL A 83 13.65 -32.89 2.05
C VAL A 83 14.66 -33.29 0.97
N ALA A 84 14.90 -32.42 -0.03
CA ALA A 84 15.90 -32.68 -1.06
C ALA A 84 17.31 -32.84 -0.46
N ASN A 85 17.67 -32.00 0.51
CA ASN A 85 18.95 -32.09 1.20
C ASN A 85 19.08 -33.39 1.99
N GLN A 86 18.00 -33.88 2.62
CA GLN A 86 17.98 -35.19 3.28
C GLN A 86 18.18 -36.35 2.30
N GLN A 87 17.80 -36.17 1.04
CA GLN A 87 18.00 -37.15 -0.04
C GLN A 87 19.38 -37.03 -0.71
N GLY A 88 20.23 -36.11 -0.24
CA GLY A 88 21.60 -35.95 -0.70
C GLY A 88 21.79 -34.95 -1.84
N TYR A 89 20.76 -34.19 -2.21
CA TYR A 89 20.92 -33.07 -3.14
C TYR A 89 21.58 -31.88 -2.43
N SER A 90 22.48 -31.18 -3.11
CA SER A 90 22.93 -29.87 -2.65
C SER A 90 21.91 -28.78 -3.00
N ASP A 91 21.98 -27.66 -2.29
CA ASP A 91 21.17 -26.48 -2.58
C ASP A 91 21.32 -26.01 -4.05
N GLU A 92 22.56 -26.02 -4.57
CA GLU A 92 22.86 -25.64 -5.96
C GLU A 92 22.24 -26.61 -6.98
N GLN A 93 22.24 -27.92 -6.70
CA GLN A 93 21.61 -28.92 -7.56
C GLN A 93 20.09 -28.77 -7.58
N PHE A 94 19.50 -28.49 -6.42
CA PHE A 94 18.07 -28.23 -6.30
C PHE A 94 17.64 -26.98 -7.08
N ASP A 95 18.41 -25.89 -6.96
CA ASP A 95 18.13 -24.64 -7.66
C ASP A 95 18.25 -24.82 -9.17
N GLN A 96 19.35 -25.42 -9.65
CA GLN A 96 19.54 -25.68 -11.08
C GLN A 96 18.41 -26.54 -11.67
N GLN A 97 17.96 -27.57 -10.95
CA GLN A 97 16.86 -28.41 -11.40
C GLN A 97 15.53 -27.66 -11.41
N THR A 98 15.31 -26.78 -10.44
CA THR A 98 14.10 -25.96 -10.35
C THR A 98 14.08 -24.92 -11.47
N ASP A 99 15.17 -24.18 -11.67
CA ASP A 99 15.31 -23.18 -12.74
C ASP A 99 15.13 -23.81 -14.12
N THR A 100 15.72 -24.99 -14.35
CA THR A 100 15.56 -25.72 -15.62
C THR A 100 14.10 -26.10 -15.87
N ARG A 101 13.37 -26.50 -14.82
CA ARG A 101 11.95 -26.87 -14.93
C ARG A 101 11.06 -25.65 -15.15
N VAL A 102 11.36 -24.53 -14.49
CA VAL A 102 10.64 -23.26 -14.67
C VAL A 102 10.85 -22.74 -16.09
N ALA A 103 12.10 -22.65 -16.56
CA ALA A 103 12.40 -22.21 -17.92
C ALA A 103 11.69 -23.05 -18.98
N ARG A 104 11.65 -24.38 -18.79
CA ARG A 104 10.90 -25.28 -19.68
C ARG A 104 9.39 -25.02 -19.65
N PHE A 105 8.84 -24.75 -18.47
CA PHE A 105 7.41 -24.45 -18.33
C PHE A 105 7.05 -23.13 -19.02
N ASP A 106 7.88 -22.10 -18.87
CA ASP A 106 7.70 -20.81 -19.54
C ASP A 106 7.77 -20.95 -21.08
N ASP A 107 8.71 -21.75 -21.59
CA ASP A 107 8.82 -22.08 -23.01
C ASP A 107 7.58 -22.82 -23.55
N ASP A 108 6.98 -23.72 -22.75
CA ASP A 108 5.79 -24.48 -23.13
C ASP A 108 4.52 -23.60 -23.08
N MET A 109 4.44 -22.67 -22.13
CA MET A 109 3.35 -21.69 -22.03
C MET A 109 3.42 -20.63 -23.14
N GLY A 110 4.62 -20.16 -23.51
CA GLY A 110 4.82 -19.19 -24.59
C GLY A 110 4.52 -19.72 -26.00
N LYS A 111 4.52 -21.05 -26.20
CA LYS A 111 4.14 -21.69 -27.47
C LYS A 111 2.63 -21.90 -27.63
N GLY A 112 1.83 -21.62 -26.59
CA GLY A 112 0.37 -21.71 -26.62
C GLY A 112 -0.35 -20.50 -27.23
N GLU A 113 0.36 -19.40 -27.50
CA GLU A 113 -0.15 -18.16 -28.09
C GLU A 113 0.39 -17.92 -29.52
N GLN A 114 0.21 -18.88 -30.42
CA GLN A 114 0.23 -18.58 -31.86
C GLN A 114 -1.07 -19.10 -32.48
N PRO A 115 -1.81 -18.26 -33.23
CA PRO A 115 -3.11 -18.60 -33.80
C PRO A 115 -3.06 -19.75 -34.82
#